data_AF-A0A8C4AQN2-F1
#
_entry.id   AF-A0A8C4AQN2-F1
#
_cell.length_a   1.000
_cell.length_b   1.000
_cell.length_c   1.000
_cell.angle_alpha   90.00
_cell.angle_beta   90.00
_cell.angle_gamma   90.00
#
_symmetry.space_group_name_H-M   'P 1'
#
loop_
_entity.id
_entity.type
_entity.pdbx_description
1 polymer ?
#
loop_
_entity_poly.entity_id
_entity_poly.type
_entity_poly.pdbx_seq_one_letter_code
_entity_poly.pdbx_strand_id
1 'polypeptide(L)'
;DMEDIKALMSNTFYESVGQNWFTLDSVHIHYNWTHEAAFNATAVYAPATSSYHCQHVSSLQKYDTLLVPSSLTDSSADWHITFTDFQIQAFNVQSTKFASASDCATFFTPAILMGLITSLILLLVLAYALHMVVHLKRIDRYEEHKTTVYFPRSPEAENPDKNSL
;
A
#
# COMPACT_ATOMS: atom_id res chain seq x y z
N ASP A 1 10.33 36.80 9.73
CA ASP A 1 11.21 35.62 9.87
C ASP A 1 10.68 34.70 10.95
N MET A 2 10.88 33.39 10.76
CA MET A 2 10.54 32.38 11.76
C MET A 2 11.53 32.45 12.92
N GLU A 3 11.03 32.39 14.16
CA GLU A 3 11.84 32.49 15.37
C GLU A 3 12.01 31.14 16.06
N ASP A 4 10.91 30.48 16.40
CA ASP A 4 10.92 29.14 16.99
C ASP A 4 9.77 28.26 16.49
N ILE A 5 9.99 26.94 16.62
CA ILE A 5 9.00 25.91 16.34
C ILE A 5 8.81 25.10 17.63
N LYS A 6 7.55 24.95 18.07
CA LYS A 6 7.17 24.09 19.19
C LYS A 6 6.36 22.92 18.68
N ALA A 7 6.73 21.72 19.12
CA ALA A 7 5.96 20.50 18.89
C ALA A 7 5.30 20.08 20.20
N LEU A 8 3.97 19.98 20.20
CA LEU A 8 3.20 19.45 21.32
C LEU A 8 2.92 17.97 21.08
N MET A 9 3.26 17.16 22.08
CA MET A 9 3.16 15.71 21.99
C MET A 9 2.49 15.17 23.25
N SER A 10 1.72 14.10 23.10
CA SER A 10 1.10 13.38 24.21
C SER A 10 1.47 11.90 24.19
N ASN A 11 1.23 11.23 25.32
CA ASN A 11 1.53 9.81 25.51
C ASN A 11 0.31 9.12 26.13
N THR A 12 -0.25 8.15 25.41
CA THR A 12 -1.49 7.46 25.77
C THR A 12 -1.28 5.95 25.82
N PHE A 13 -1.75 5.31 26.88
CA PHE A 13 -1.76 3.86 27.00
C PHE A 13 -2.99 3.27 26.29
N TYR A 14 -2.77 2.41 25.29
CA TYR A 14 -3.84 1.71 24.59
C TYR A 14 -3.97 0.28 25.12
N GLU A 15 -5.05 0.01 25.86
CA GLU A 15 -5.31 -1.30 26.48
C GLU A 15 -5.43 -2.44 25.45
N SER A 16 -5.99 -2.17 24.27
CA SER A 16 -6.16 -3.16 23.19
C SER A 16 -4.83 -3.72 22.66
N VAL A 17 -3.76 -2.93 22.77
CA VAL A 17 -2.39 -3.29 22.32
C VAL A 17 -1.47 -3.52 23.53
N GLY A 18 -1.91 -3.16 24.75
CA GLY A 18 -1.12 -3.27 25.97
C GLY A 18 0.14 -2.40 25.98
N GLN A 19 0.13 -1.27 25.27
CA GLN A 19 1.32 -0.44 25.06
C GLN A 19 1.02 1.05 25.06
N ASN A 20 2.00 1.85 25.49
CA ASN A 20 2.01 3.31 25.36
C ASN A 20 2.36 3.75 23.93
N TRP A 21 1.63 4.71 23.41
CA TRP A 21 1.87 5.33 22.11
C TRP A 21 1.99 6.83 22.30
N PHE A 22 2.97 7.44 21.62
CA PHE A 22 3.06 8.89 21.55
C PHE A 22 2.41 9.39 20.26
N THR A 23 1.81 10.57 20.35
CA THR A 23 1.26 11.30 19.22
C THR A 23 1.89 12.69 19.17
N LEU A 24 2.13 13.20 17.97
CA LEU A 24 2.32 14.62 17.75
C LEU A 24 0.92 15.21 17.61
N ASP A 25 0.56 16.13 18.50
CA ASP A 25 -0.79 16.71 18.56
C ASP A 25 -0.84 17.98 17.71
N SER A 26 0.15 18.86 17.87
CA SER A 26 0.24 20.10 17.09
C SER A 26 1.67 20.61 16.95
N VAL A 27 1.88 21.42 15.91
CA VAL A 27 3.10 22.17 15.64
C VAL A 27 2.75 23.65 15.61
N HIS A 28 3.50 24.45 16.38
CA HIS A 28 3.32 25.88 16.51
C HIS A 28 4.56 26.59 15.98
N ILE A 29 4.39 27.48 15.02
CA ILE A 29 5.44 28.39 14.56
C ILE A 29 5.22 29.74 15.21
N HIS A 30 6.24 30.24 15.91
CA HIS A 30 6.28 31.64 16.30
C HIS A 30 7.06 32.46 15.29
N TYR A 31 6.49 33.61 14.95
CA TYR A 31 7.10 34.57 14.05
C TYR A 31 6.70 35.98 14.45
N ASN A 32 7.54 36.95 14.11
CA ASN A 32 7.26 38.37 14.35
C ASN A 32 6.94 38.66 15.83
N TRP A 33 7.67 37.99 16.75
CA TRP A 33 7.61 38.05 18.23
C TRP A 33 6.29 37.75 18.93
N THR A 34 5.15 38.03 18.31
CA THR A 34 3.82 37.96 18.92
C THR A 34 2.86 37.06 18.16
N HIS A 35 3.21 36.63 16.95
CA HIS A 35 2.31 35.84 16.12
C HIS A 35 2.65 34.37 16.20
N GLU A 36 1.60 33.56 16.11
CA GLU A 36 1.69 32.10 16.14
C GLU A 36 0.85 31.53 15.00
N ALA A 37 1.45 30.62 14.23
CA ALA A 37 0.75 29.77 13.28
C ALA A 37 0.74 28.34 13.83
N ALA A 38 -0.45 27.84 14.19
CA ALA A 38 -0.65 26.51 14.74
C ALA A 38 -1.21 25.54 13.70
N PHE A 39 -0.69 24.31 13.72
CA PHE A 39 -1.06 23.21 12.84
C PHE A 39 -1.35 21.97 13.68
N ASN A 40 -2.53 21.38 13.49
CA ASN A 40 -2.89 20.10 14.09
C ASN A 40 -2.30 18.95 13.27
N ALA A 41 -1.70 17.99 13.94
CA ALA A 41 -1.17 16.79 13.31
C ALA A 41 -2.21 15.66 13.35
N THR A 42 -2.41 14.96 12.23
CA THR A 42 -3.51 13.98 12.08
C THR A 42 -3.07 12.52 12.09
N ALA A 43 -1.86 12.22 11.60
CA ALA A 43 -1.36 10.85 11.48
C ALA A 43 0.15 10.74 11.77
N VAL A 44 0.60 11.46 12.80
CA VAL A 44 1.99 11.42 13.27
C VAL A 44 2.02 10.80 14.66
N TYR A 45 2.23 9.48 14.71
CA TYR A 45 2.20 8.70 15.95
C TYR A 45 3.05 7.44 15.83
N ALA A 46 3.61 6.98 16.96
CA ALA A 46 4.33 5.72 17.03
C ALA A 46 4.27 5.13 18.44
N PRO A 47 4.53 3.82 18.61
CA PRO A 47 4.73 3.25 19.93
C PRO A 47 5.80 4.01 20.71
N ALA A 48 5.60 4.23 22.01
CA ALA A 48 6.56 4.97 22.85
C ALA A 48 7.97 4.35 22.86
N THR A 49 8.10 3.07 22.52
CA THR A 49 9.39 2.36 22.44
C THR A 49 10.13 2.54 21.11
N SER A 50 9.50 3.12 20.09
CA SER A 50 10.08 3.38 18.77
C SER A 50 10.11 4.88 18.47
N SER A 51 10.81 5.26 17.40
CA SER A 51 10.71 6.60 16.82
C SER A 51 9.72 6.59 15.66
N TYR A 52 9.11 7.74 15.36
CA TYR A 52 8.34 7.93 14.14
C TYR A 52 9.26 8.46 13.04
N HIS A 53 9.16 7.91 11.83
CA HIS A 53 9.91 8.37 10.67
C HIS A 53 8.99 8.55 9.46
N CYS A 54 9.18 9.63 8.71
CA CYS A 54 8.43 9.87 7.49
C CYS A 54 9.23 10.73 6.52
N GLN A 55 9.13 10.40 5.22
CA GLN A 55 9.81 11.18 4.19
C GLN A 55 9.31 12.63 4.14
N HIS A 56 8.00 12.83 4.34
CA HIS A 56 7.36 14.13 4.29
C HIS A 56 6.31 14.27 5.40
N VAL A 57 6.44 15.32 6.22
CA VAL A 57 5.39 15.79 7.12
C VAL A 57 5.09 17.22 6.73
N SER A 58 3.93 17.46 6.12
CA SER A 58 3.66 18.71 5.42
C SER A 58 2.23 19.19 5.61
N SER A 59 2.03 20.51 5.47
CA SER A 59 0.71 21.11 5.32
C SER A 59 0.22 21.19 3.88
N LEU A 60 1.01 20.71 2.91
CA LEU A 60 0.65 20.68 1.50
C LEU A 60 -0.06 19.38 1.12
N GLN A 61 -1.10 19.51 0.30
CA GLN A 61 -1.91 18.39 -0.19
C GLN A 61 -1.16 17.39 -1.09
N LYS A 62 -0.05 17.82 -1.69
CA LYS A 62 0.84 16.93 -2.44
C LYS A 62 1.47 15.84 -1.55
N TYR A 63 1.57 16.08 -0.24
CA TYR A 63 2.26 15.22 0.73
C TYR A 63 1.31 14.77 1.85
N ASP A 64 0.10 14.34 1.47
CA ASP A 64 -0.96 13.80 2.34
C ASP A 64 -1.52 14.74 3.42
N THR A 65 -1.05 15.99 3.52
CA THR A 65 -1.49 17.01 4.49
C THR A 65 -1.51 16.49 5.94
N LEU A 66 -0.38 15.98 6.42
CA LEU A 66 -0.25 15.53 7.81
C LEU A 66 -0.35 16.66 8.84
N LEU A 67 -0.12 17.91 8.43
CA LEU A 67 -0.23 19.12 9.25
C LEU A 67 -1.37 19.99 8.73
N VAL A 68 -2.46 20.10 9.46
CA VAL A 68 -3.63 20.88 9.07
C VAL A 68 -3.64 22.20 9.86
N PRO A 69 -3.76 23.38 9.23
CA PRO A 69 -3.92 24.64 9.95
C PRO A 69 -5.04 24.54 10.99
N SER A 70 -4.78 24.96 12.22
CA SER A 70 -5.77 24.91 13.31
C SER A 70 -7.03 25.73 13.00
N SER A 71 -6.87 26.77 12.19
CA SER A 71 -7.93 27.67 11.72
C SER A 71 -7.62 28.12 10.29
N LEU A 72 -8.64 28.12 9.44
CA LEU A 72 -8.56 28.52 8.03
C LEU A 72 -8.68 30.03 7.83
N THR A 73 -9.01 30.77 8.88
CA THR A 73 -9.21 32.23 8.83
C THR A 73 -8.13 33.02 9.56
N ASP A 74 -7.25 32.31 10.27
CA ASP A 74 -6.16 32.92 11.03
C ASP A 74 -4.84 32.80 10.28
N SER A 75 -3.78 33.32 10.90
CA SER A 75 -2.48 33.38 10.26
C SER A 75 -1.90 32.01 9.86
N SER A 76 -2.36 30.91 10.45
CA SER A 76 -1.98 29.55 10.06
C SER A 76 -2.29 29.22 8.59
N ALA A 77 -3.32 29.84 7.99
CA ALA A 77 -3.70 29.62 6.61
C ALA A 77 -2.67 30.18 5.60
N ASP A 78 -1.89 31.19 6.01
CA ASP A 78 -0.87 31.84 5.17
C ASP A 78 0.48 31.12 5.18
N TRP A 79 0.64 30.12 6.05
CA TRP A 79 1.89 29.39 6.23
C TRP A 79 1.85 27.99 5.63
N HIS A 80 2.93 27.64 4.94
CA HIS A 80 3.17 26.28 4.50
C HIS A 80 4.44 25.73 5.15
N ILE A 81 4.31 24.56 5.78
CA ILE A 81 5.43 23.86 6.42
C ILE A 81 5.61 22.54 5.71
N THR A 82 6.85 22.17 5.44
CA THR A 82 7.21 20.83 4.98
C THR A 82 8.49 20.42 5.67
N PHE A 83 8.39 19.42 6.53
CA PHE A 83 9.55 18.68 7.03
C PHE A 83 9.88 17.56 6.04
N THR A 84 11.15 17.43 5.69
CA THR A 84 11.69 16.37 4.87
C THR A 84 12.56 15.47 5.73
N ASP A 85 12.49 14.15 5.50
CA ASP A 85 13.28 13.17 6.28
C ASP A 85 13.05 13.33 7.79
N PHE A 86 11.78 13.37 8.18
CA PHE A 86 11.35 13.72 9.52
C PHE A 86 11.43 12.50 10.43
N GLN A 87 12.23 12.60 11.50
CA GLN A 87 12.29 11.60 12.55
C GLN A 87 12.09 12.24 13.93
N ILE A 88 11.18 11.68 14.73
CA ILE A 88 10.88 12.19 16.08
C ILE A 88 10.61 11.05 17.07
N GLN A 89 10.97 11.25 18.33
CA GLN A 89 10.65 10.36 19.44
C GLN A 89 10.50 11.17 20.72
N ALA A 90 9.53 10.80 21.55
CA ALA A 90 9.30 11.43 22.84
C ALA A 90 9.13 10.40 23.96
N PHE A 91 9.19 10.87 25.21
CA PHE A 91 8.90 10.16 26.48
C PHE A 91 9.81 9.00 26.87
N ASN A 92 10.38 8.23 25.93
CA ASN A 92 11.16 7.04 26.22
C ASN A 92 12.39 6.94 25.28
N VAL A 93 13.19 8.00 25.30
CA VAL A 93 14.47 8.07 24.57
C VAL A 93 15.57 7.50 25.46
N GLN A 94 16.34 6.56 24.94
CA GLN A 94 17.45 5.93 25.66
C GLN A 94 18.78 6.28 25.00
N SER A 95 19.83 6.44 25.81
CA SER A 95 21.20 6.62 25.33
C SER A 95 21.38 7.75 24.31
N THR A 96 20.57 8.81 24.39
CA THR A 96 20.60 9.99 23.49
C THR A 96 20.48 9.65 22.00
N LYS A 97 19.85 8.51 21.66
CA LYS A 97 19.65 8.05 20.28
C LYS A 97 18.19 7.68 20.06
N PHE A 98 17.74 7.83 18.82
CA PHE A 98 16.44 7.30 18.42
C PHE A 98 16.44 5.77 18.51
N ALA A 99 15.33 5.23 19.01
CA ALA A 99 14.99 3.83 18.85
C ALA A 99 14.63 3.53 17.39
N SER A 100 14.42 2.25 17.08
CA SER A 100 14.02 1.79 15.75
C SER A 100 12.87 2.63 15.19
N ALA A 101 12.98 3.00 13.92
CA ALA A 101 11.99 3.82 13.24
C ALA A 101 10.72 3.02 12.89
N SER A 102 9.57 3.65 13.10
CA SER A 102 8.26 3.25 12.62
C SER A 102 7.88 4.19 11.49
N ASP A 103 7.93 3.68 10.26
CA ASP A 103 7.67 4.47 9.06
C ASP A 103 6.18 4.80 8.90
N CYS A 104 5.89 6.03 8.48
CA CYS A 104 4.53 6.52 8.22
C CYS A 104 3.82 5.81 7.05
N ALA A 105 4.59 5.20 6.15
CA ALA A 105 4.07 4.46 5.01
C ALA A 105 4.19 2.95 5.25
N THR A 106 3.05 2.26 5.24
CA THR A 106 3.05 0.80 5.21
C THR A 106 3.56 0.32 3.85
N PHE A 107 4.38 -0.74 3.82
CA PHE A 107 4.91 -1.34 2.59
C PHE A 107 3.86 -1.65 1.52
N PHE A 108 2.60 -1.91 1.93
CA PHE A 108 1.47 -2.11 1.02
C PHE A 108 0.33 -1.17 1.42
N THR A 109 -0.05 -0.26 0.53
CA THR A 109 -1.25 0.54 0.71
C THR A 109 -2.50 -0.35 0.59
N PRO A 110 -3.62 0.02 1.22
CA PRO A 110 -4.87 -0.73 1.08
C PRO A 110 -5.27 -0.94 -0.38
N ALA A 111 -5.04 0.06 -1.25
CA ALA A 111 -5.32 -0.03 -2.67
C ALA A 111 -4.47 -1.09 -3.38
N ILE A 112 -3.16 -1.11 -3.12
CA ILE A 112 -2.25 -2.12 -3.69
C ILE A 112 -2.66 -3.52 -3.21
N LEU A 113 -2.98 -3.67 -1.92
CA LEU A 113 -3.39 -4.95 -1.35
C LEU A 113 -4.68 -5.48 -2.03
N MET A 114 -5.70 -4.64 -2.18
CA MET A 114 -6.93 -5.02 -2.89
C MET A 114 -6.66 -5.37 -4.35
N GLY A 115 -5.75 -4.66 -5.02
CA GLY A 115 -5.33 -4.97 -6.39
C GLY A 115 -4.62 -6.32 -6.49
N LEU A 116 -3.71 -6.63 -5.57
CA LEU A 116 -3.00 -7.90 -5.53
C LEU A 116 -3.94 -9.07 -5.25
N ILE A 117 -4.86 -8.91 -4.30
CA ILE A 117 -5.85 -9.95 -3.96
C ILE A 117 -6.76 -10.23 -5.16
N THR A 118 -7.30 -9.19 -5.81
CA THR A 118 -8.18 -9.36 -6.97
C THR A 118 -7.44 -9.95 -8.17
N SER A 119 -6.20 -9.51 -8.44
CA SER A 119 -5.34 -10.09 -9.46
C SER A 119 -5.08 -11.58 -9.22
N LEU A 120 -4.75 -11.96 -7.98
CA LEU A 120 -4.54 -13.35 -7.59
C LEU A 120 -5.79 -14.21 -7.82
N ILE A 121 -6.97 -13.71 -7.45
CA ILE A 121 -8.24 -14.42 -7.67
C ILE A 121 -8.49 -14.67 -9.16
N LEU A 122 -8.30 -13.66 -10.00
CA LEU A 122 -8.49 -13.80 -11.45
C LEU A 122 -7.48 -14.79 -12.06
N LEU A 123 -6.23 -14.78 -11.60
CA LEU A 123 -5.22 -15.74 -12.03
C LEU A 123 -5.60 -17.18 -11.65
N LEU A 124 -6.15 -17.40 -10.45
CA LEU A 124 -6.61 -18.72 -10.03
C LEU A 124 -7.79 -19.21 -10.88
N VAL A 125 -8.76 -18.33 -11.18
CA VAL A 125 -9.89 -18.65 -12.05
C VAL A 125 -9.41 -19.00 -13.46
N LEU A 126 -8.49 -18.21 -14.02
CA LEU A 126 -7.90 -18.47 -15.33
C LEU A 126 -7.14 -19.81 -15.36
N ALA A 127 -6.31 -20.07 -14.34
CA ALA A 127 -5.57 -21.32 -14.22
C ALA A 127 -6.52 -22.53 -14.15
N TYR A 128 -7.61 -22.41 -13.40
CA TYR A 128 -8.64 -23.45 -13.32
C TYR A 128 -9.33 -23.69 -14.67
N ALA A 129 -9.72 -22.63 -15.38
CA ALA A 129 -10.33 -22.74 -16.70
C ALA A 129 -9.37 -23.40 -17.71
N LEU A 130 -8.10 -22.97 -17.74
CA LEU A 130 -7.07 -23.57 -18.59
C LEU A 130 -6.82 -25.04 -18.24
N HIS A 131 -6.76 -25.37 -16.95
CA HIS A 131 -6.63 -26.75 -16.49
C HIS A 131 -7.79 -27.62 -17.01
N MET A 132 -9.02 -27.11 -16.97
CA MET A 132 -10.19 -27.83 -17.52
C MET A 132 -10.13 -27.99 -19.04
N VAL A 133 -9.72 -26.96 -19.79
CA VAL A 133 -9.55 -27.06 -21.25
C VAL A 133 -8.50 -28.10 -21.63
N VAL A 134 -7.35 -28.11 -20.95
CA VAL A 134 -6.30 -29.11 -21.16
C VAL A 134 -6.80 -30.52 -20.82
N HIS A 135 -7.56 -30.65 -19.74
CA HIS A 135 -8.15 -31.93 -19.33
C HIS A 135 -9.12 -32.49 -20.38
N LEU A 136 -10.02 -31.65 -20.90
CA LEU A 136 -10.95 -32.03 -21.97
C LEU A 136 -10.20 -32.44 -23.25
N LYS A 137 -9.19 -31.65 -23.66
CA LYS A 137 -8.36 -31.96 -24.83
C LYS A 137 -7.58 -33.28 -24.67
N ARG A 138 -7.24 -33.66 -23.44
CA ARG A 138 -6.61 -34.96 -23.15
C ARG A 138 -7.61 -36.11 -23.29
N ILE A 139 -8.84 -35.94 -22.81
CA ILE A 139 -9.91 -36.95 -22.96
C ILE A 139 -10.24 -37.16 -24.44
N ASP A 140 -10.42 -36.08 -25.19
CA ASP A 140 -10.78 -36.13 -26.62
C ASP A 140 -9.74 -36.91 -27.45
N ARG A 141 -8.44 -36.59 -27.28
CA ARG A 141 -7.36 -37.34 -27.92
C ARG A 141 -7.28 -38.81 -27.50
N TYR A 142 -7.64 -39.12 -26.26
CA TYR A 142 -7.66 -40.50 -25.77
C TYR A 142 -8.80 -41.30 -26.42
N GLU A 143 -9.99 -40.73 -26.56
CA GLU A 143 -11.11 -41.36 -27.26
C GLU A 143 -10.83 -41.51 -28.76
N GLU A 144 -10.18 -40.54 -29.41
CA GLU A 144 -9.74 -40.65 -30.81
C GLU A 144 -8.73 -41.80 -31.00
N HIS A 145 -7.75 -41.96 -30.10
CA HIS A 145 -6.83 -43.10 -30.10
C HIS A 145 -7.55 -44.44 -29.87
N LYS A 146 -8.58 -44.44 -29.03
CA LYS A 146 -9.35 -45.65 -28.76
C LYS A 146 -10.16 -46.07 -29.98
N THR A 147 -10.88 -45.14 -30.61
CA THR A 147 -11.66 -45.43 -31.83
C THR A 147 -10.80 -45.90 -33.00
N THR A 148 -9.61 -45.34 -33.21
CA THR A 148 -8.67 -45.77 -34.26
C THR A 148 -8.08 -47.17 -34.01
N VAL A 149 -7.84 -47.55 -32.76
CA VAL A 149 -7.32 -48.88 -32.40
C VAL A 149 -8.40 -49.97 -32.47
N TYR A 150 -9.64 -49.67 -32.06
CA TYR A 150 -10.74 -50.65 -32.08
C TYR A 150 -11.52 -50.68 -33.41
N PHE A 151 -11.46 -49.63 -34.22
CA PHE A 151 -12.04 -49.55 -35.57
C PHE A 151 -11.07 -48.83 -36.52
N PRO A 152 -10.09 -49.53 -37.10
CA PRO A 152 -9.19 -48.92 -38.07
C PRO A 152 -9.99 -48.51 -39.31
N ARG A 153 -9.92 -47.22 -39.68
CA ARG A 153 -10.50 -46.73 -40.94
C ARG A 153 -9.76 -47.41 -42.09
N SER A 154 -10.47 -48.25 -42.85
CA SER A 154 -9.93 -48.88 -44.06
C SER A 154 -9.45 -47.80 -45.04
N PRO A 155 -8.27 -47.96 -45.67
CA PRO A 155 -7.84 -47.02 -46.70
C PRO A 155 -8.86 -47.03 -47.83
N GLU A 156 -9.31 -45.83 -48.21
CA GLU A 156 -10.13 -45.61 -49.40
C GLU A 156 -9.42 -46.24 -50.60
N ALA A 157 -10.11 -47.19 -51.24
CA ALA A 157 -9.71 -47.77 -52.50
C ALA A 157 -9.80 -46.68 -53.58
N GLU A 158 -8.63 -46.11 -53.88
CA GLU A 158 -8.31 -45.51 -55.16
C GLU A 158 -8.66 -46.51 -56.28
N ASN A 159 -9.62 -46.19 -57.15
CA ASN A 159 -9.71 -46.85 -58.46
C ASN A 159 -10.10 -45.83 -59.55
N PRO A 160 -9.42 -45.87 -60.71
CA PRO A 160 -9.42 -44.80 -61.69
C PRO A 160 -10.43 -45.06 -62.80
N ASP A 161 -11.28 -44.07 -63.09
CA ASP A 161 -11.98 -44.03 -64.36
C ASP A 161 -11.28 -43.08 -65.32
N LYS A 162 -10.46 -43.65 -66.21
CA LYS A 162 -10.21 -43.06 -67.53
C LYS A 162 -10.40 -44.10 -68.62
N ASN A 163 -11.53 -43.92 -69.30
CA ASN A 163 -11.89 -44.48 -70.59
C ASN A 163 -10.76 -44.43 -71.63
N SER A 164 -10.83 -45.40 -72.54
CA SER A 164 -10.58 -45.33 -74.00
C SER A 164 -9.42 -46.17 -74.56
N LEU A 165 -9.85 -47.10 -75.43
CA LEU A 165 -9.17 -47.90 -76.46
C LEU A 165 -8.11 -48.94 -76.05
#